data_AF-A0A354FF53-F1
#
_entry.id   AF-A0A354FF53-F1
#
_cell.length_a   1.000
_cell.length_b   1.000
_cell.length_c   1.000
_cell.angle_alpha   90.00
_cell.angle_beta   90.00
_cell.angle_gamma   90.00
#
_symmetry.space_group_name_H-M   'P 1'
#
loop_
_entity.id
_entity.type
_entity.pdbx_description
1 polymer ?
#
loop_
_entity_poly.entity_id
_entity_poly.type
_entity_poly.pdbx_seq_one_letter_code
_entity_poly.pdbx_strand_id
1 'polypeptide(L)'
;ASAIKQFWEEVDWGELDYLFVDLPPGTGDVPLTVLQTLPLDGVVIVFSPQDLAIMIVKKAVRMANMMEVPIIGLVENMAYLECPECGE
;
A
#
# COMPACT_ATOMS: atom_id res chain seq x y z
N ALA A 1 -9.22 2.51 21.63
CA ALA A 1 -8.49 1.70 20.63
C ALA A 1 -8.16 2.59 19.43
N SER A 2 -7.08 2.32 18.68
CA SER A 2 -6.87 2.98 17.38
C SER A 2 -8.05 2.65 16.45
N ALA A 3 -8.54 3.59 15.63
CA ALA A 3 -9.65 3.35 14.71
C ALA A 3 -9.40 2.14 13.77
N ILE A 4 -8.13 1.90 13.41
CA ILE A 4 -7.70 0.73 12.63
C ILE A 4 -8.08 -0.58 13.33
N LYS A 5 -7.83 -0.67 14.64
CA LYS A 5 -8.12 -1.87 15.42
C LYS A 5 -9.64 -2.11 15.52
N GLN A 6 -10.42 -1.04 15.63
CA GLN A 6 -11.88 -1.14 15.62
C GLN A 6 -12.41 -1.61 14.27
N PHE A 7 -11.87 -1.11 13.16
CA PHE A 7 -12.25 -1.62 11.83
C PHE A 7 -11.88 -3.07 11.61
N TRP A 8 -10.79 -3.55 12.22
CA TRP A 8 -10.40 -4.95 12.13
C TRP A 8 -11.26 -5.89 12.99
N GLU A 9 -11.57 -5.48 14.23
CA GLU A 9 -12.21 -6.37 15.21
C GLU A 9 -13.73 -6.22 15.30
N GLU A 10 -14.28 -5.02 15.05
CA GLU A 10 -15.68 -4.69 15.35
C GLU A 10 -16.58 -4.61 14.11
N VAL A 11 -16.00 -4.63 12.90
CA VAL A 11 -16.77 -4.63 11.64
C VAL A 11 -17.06 -6.06 11.22
N ASP A 12 -18.32 -6.34 10.88
CA ASP A 12 -18.74 -7.61 10.30
C ASP A 12 -18.41 -7.65 8.80
N TRP A 13 -17.22 -8.13 8.48
CA TRP A 13 -16.75 -8.31 7.10
C TRP A 13 -17.34 -9.54 6.40
N GLY A 14 -17.94 -10.48 7.17
CA GLY A 14 -18.40 -11.77 6.66
C GLY A 14 -17.26 -12.68 6.17
N GLU A 15 -17.58 -13.60 5.27
CA GLU A 15 -16.59 -14.45 4.60
C GLU A 15 -16.02 -13.73 3.38
N LEU A 16 -14.69 -13.58 3.34
CA LEU A 16 -13.96 -12.92 2.25
C LEU A 16 -12.77 -13.78 1.82
N ASP A 17 -12.51 -13.82 0.52
CA ASP A 17 -11.24 -14.37 -0.01
C ASP A 17 -10.08 -13.39 0.21
N TYR A 18 -10.35 -12.09 0.12
CA TYR A 18 -9.37 -11.02 0.25
C TYR A 18 -9.97 -9.78 0.92
N LEU A 19 -9.16 -9.13 1.77
CA LEU A 19 -9.46 -7.83 2.35
C LEU A 19 -8.32 -6.86 2.05
N PHE A 20 -8.60 -5.82 1.27
CA PHE A 20 -7.62 -4.78 0.95
C PHE A 20 -7.73 -3.63 1.95
N VAL A 21 -6.58 -3.19 2.46
CA VAL A 21 -6.49 -2.02 3.35
C VAL A 21 -5.82 -0.89 2.59
N ASP A 22 -6.58 0.16 2.28
CA ASP A 22 -6.04 1.38 1.67
C ASP A 22 -5.40 2.27 2.75
N LEU A 23 -4.08 2.43 2.64
CA LEU A 23 -3.30 3.20 3.60
C LEU A 23 -3.27 4.68 3.17
N PRO A 24 -3.33 5.63 4.12
CA PRO A 24 -3.08 7.02 3.76
C PRO A 24 -1.67 7.18 3.16
N PRO A 25 -1.46 8.19 2.30
CA PRO A 25 -0.21 8.32 1.56
C PRO A 25 0.99 8.54 2.49
N GLY A 26 2.14 8.03 2.07
CA GLY A 26 3.44 8.25 2.71
C GLY A 26 3.91 7.08 3.59
N THR A 27 4.93 7.34 4.40
CA THR A 27 5.56 6.36 5.30
C THR A 27 5.53 6.86 6.75
N GLY A 28 4.46 7.57 7.11
CA GLY A 28 4.27 8.12 8.45
C GLY A 28 3.80 7.06 9.45
N ASP A 29 3.27 7.52 10.58
CA ASP A 29 2.91 6.64 11.70
C ASP A 29 1.74 5.69 11.40
N VAL A 30 0.84 6.07 10.48
CA VAL A 30 -0.36 5.26 10.18
C VAL A 30 -0.02 3.98 9.42
N PRO A 31 0.71 4.00 8.29
CA PRO A 31 1.21 2.77 7.66
C PRO A 31 1.99 1.87 8.62
N LEU A 32 2.84 2.45 9.48
CA LEU A 32 3.60 1.69 10.47
C LEU A 32 2.67 1.01 11.49
N THR A 33 1.67 1.75 11.99
CA THR A 33 0.67 1.21 12.91
C THR A 33 -0.09 0.06 12.26
N VAL A 34 -0.50 0.18 10.99
CA VAL A 34 -1.17 -0.90 10.28
C VAL A 34 -0.28 -2.13 10.15
N LEU A 35 0.98 -1.96 9.70
CA LEU A 35 1.95 -3.05 9.60
C LEU A 35 2.22 -3.76 10.94
N GLN A 36 2.08 -3.05 12.07
CA GLN A 36 2.28 -3.60 13.41
C GLN A 36 1.02 -4.21 14.04
N THR A 37 -0.17 -3.78 13.62
CA THR A 37 -1.43 -4.14 14.29
C THR A 37 -2.24 -5.17 13.54
N LEU A 38 -2.12 -5.22 12.21
CA LEU A 38 -2.87 -6.14 11.37
C LEU A 38 -2.00 -7.32 10.92
N PRO A 39 -2.55 -8.55 10.89
CA PRO A 39 -1.86 -9.71 10.33
C PRO A 39 -1.94 -9.65 8.79
N LEU A 40 -0.96 -9.01 8.16
CA LEU A 40 -0.94 -8.81 6.70
C LEU A 40 -0.19 -9.95 6.00
N ASP A 41 -0.80 -10.52 4.95
CA ASP A 41 -0.14 -11.49 4.07
C ASP A 41 0.89 -10.83 3.13
N GLY A 42 0.77 -9.52 2.92
CA GLY A 42 1.76 -8.74 2.22
C GLY A 42 1.28 -7.34 1.83
N VAL A 43 2.13 -6.62 1.11
CA VAL A 43 1.90 -5.24 0.69
C VAL A 43 2.15 -5.04 -0.80
N VAL A 44 1.33 -4.18 -1.41
CA VAL A 44 1.54 -3.66 -2.77
C VAL A 44 1.91 -2.20 -2.66
N ILE A 45 3.03 -1.80 -3.27
CA ILE A 45 3.50 -0.41 -3.24
C ILE A 45 3.15 0.26 -4.55
N VAL A 46 2.28 1.29 -4.50
CA VAL A 46 1.86 2.08 -5.65
C VAL A 46 2.60 3.41 -5.66
N PHE A 47 3.16 3.80 -6.79
CA PHE A 47 3.89 5.06 -6.95
C PHE A 47 3.78 5.59 -8.38
N SER A 48 4.26 6.78 -8.64
CA SER A 48 4.29 7.42 -9.97
C SER A 48 5.74 7.70 -10.41
N PRO A 49 6.03 7.89 -11.71
CA PRO A 49 7.41 7.90 -12.26
C PRO A 49 8.34 9.02 -11.77
N GLN A 50 7.91 9.91 -10.86
CA GLN A 50 8.72 11.05 -10.43
C GLN A 50 9.80 10.63 -9.42
N ASP A 51 10.99 11.22 -9.53
CA ASP A 51 12.14 10.94 -8.64
C ASP A 51 11.80 11.04 -7.14
N LEU A 52 10.97 12.02 -6.78
CA LEU A 52 10.51 12.19 -5.39
C LEU A 52 9.68 10.98 -4.91
N ALA A 53 8.81 10.43 -5.76
CA ALA A 53 8.01 9.26 -5.42
C ALA A 53 8.89 8.02 -5.27
N ILE A 54 9.90 7.85 -6.11
CA ILE A 54 10.88 6.74 -6.00
C ILE A 54 11.62 6.78 -4.65
N MET A 55 11.97 7.96 -4.15
CA MET A 55 12.57 8.09 -2.82
C MET A 55 11.64 7.63 -1.70
N ILE A 56 10.33 7.87 -1.83
CA ILE A 56 9.31 7.43 -0.85
C ILE A 56 9.15 5.90 -0.94
N VAL A 57 9.12 5.33 -2.14
CA VAL A 57 9.07 3.87 -2.35
C VAL A 57 10.23 3.18 -1.66
N LYS A 58 11.46 3.69 -1.78
CA LYS A 58 12.63 3.12 -1.08
C LYS A 58 12.47 3.09 0.43
N LYS A 59 11.79 4.10 1.03
CA LYS A 59 11.48 4.11 2.47
C LYS A 59 10.39 3.08 2.80
N ALA A 60 9.33 2.99 2.00
CA ALA A 60 8.26 2.01 2.18
C ALA A 60 8.78 0.56 2.09
N VAL A 61 9.64 0.25 1.11
CA VAL A 61 10.29 -1.06 0.98
C VAL A 61 11.12 -1.41 2.21
N ARG A 62 11.91 -0.46 2.73
CA ARG A 62 12.67 -0.68 3.97
C ARG A 62 11.76 -0.93 5.17
N MET A 63 10.68 -0.18 5.29
CA MET A 63 9.70 -0.33 6.37
C MET A 63 9.02 -1.70 6.33
N ALA A 64 8.57 -2.15 5.16
CA ALA A 64 7.99 -3.48 4.98
C ALA A 64 8.98 -4.60 5.38
N ASN A 65 10.24 -4.50 4.93
CA ASN A 65 11.29 -5.45 5.29
C ASN A 65 11.58 -5.47 6.80
N MET A 66 11.60 -4.31 7.47
CA MET A 66 11.83 -4.24 8.92
C MET A 66 10.69 -4.86 9.73
N MET A 67 9.47 -4.85 9.19
CA MET A 67 8.28 -5.47 9.81
C MET A 67 8.06 -6.91 9.32
N GLU A 68 8.99 -7.46 8.53
CA GLU A 68 8.91 -8.80 7.95
C GLU A 68 7.64 -9.04 7.10
N VAL A 69 7.05 -7.98 6.53
CA VAL A 69 5.87 -8.07 5.68
C VAL A 69 6.28 -8.28 4.22
N PRO A 70 5.82 -9.35 3.55
CA PRO A 70 6.15 -9.62 2.16
C PRO A 70 5.70 -8.50 1.22
N ILE A 71 6.57 -8.07 0.30
CA ILE A 71 6.20 -7.17 -0.79
C ILE A 71 5.72 -8.02 -1.96
N ILE A 72 4.42 -8.00 -2.21
CA ILE A 72 3.77 -8.82 -3.26
C ILE A 72 3.98 -8.18 -4.64
N GLY A 73 4.07 -6.85 -4.71
CA GLY A 73 4.28 -6.16 -5.97
C GLY A 73 4.59 -4.67 -5.83
N LEU A 74 5.13 -4.11 -6.90
CA LEU A 74 5.27 -2.68 -7.12
C LEU A 74 4.47 -2.29 -8.35
N VAL A 75 3.70 -1.21 -8.24
CA VAL A 75 2.85 -0.69 -9.32
C VAL A 75 3.26 0.74 -9.60
N GLU A 76 3.79 0.97 -10.80
CA GLU A 76 4.08 2.31 -11.31
C GLU A 76 2.85 2.84 -12.04
N ASN A 77 2.07 3.65 -11.33
CA ASN A 77 0.89 4.33 -11.84
C ASN A 77 1.27 5.54 -12.70
N MET A 78 0.45 5.88 -13.69
CA MET A 78 0.67 7.01 -14.61
C MET A 78 2.04 6.96 -15.30
N ALA A 79 2.56 5.77 -15.59
CA ALA A 79 3.90 5.56 -16.16
C ALA A 79 4.02 6.12 -17.59
N TYR A 80 2.95 6.03 -18.37
CA TYR A 80 2.90 6.53 -19.74
C TYR A 80 1.46 6.86 -20.13
N LEU A 81 1.30 7.52 -21.27
CA LEU A 81 0.04 7.74 -21.95
C LEU A 81 0.15 7.12 -23.34
N GLU A 82 -0.69 6.15 -23.65
CA GLU A 82 -0.92 5.74 -25.04
C GLU A 82 -1.77 6.83 -25.68
N CYS A 83 -1.23 7.53 -26.69
CA CYS A 83 -1.91 8.71 -27.18
C CYS A 83 -3.17 8.29 -27.98
N PRO A 84 -4.34 8.87 -27.67
CA PRO A 84 -5.62 8.38 -28.18
C PRO A 84 -5.83 8.65 -29.68
N GLU A 85 -5.01 9.49 -30.31
CA GLU A 85 -5.17 9.96 -31.69
C GLU A 85 -3.97 9.67 -32.61
N CYS A 86 -2.88 9.10 -32.10
CA CYS A 86 -1.72 8.76 -32.92
C CYS A 86 -1.88 7.35 -33.49
N GLY A 87 -2.41 7.28 -34.71
CA GLY A 87 -2.73 6.01 -35.38
C GLY A 87 -3.86 6.11 -36.42
N GLU A 88 -4.51 7.26 -36.55
CA GLU A 88 -5.34 7.66 -37.72
C GLU A 88 -4.53 8.41 -38.78
#